data_AF-A0A959BJ32-F1
#
_entry.id   AF-A0A959BJ32-F1
#
_cell.length_a   1.000
_cell.length_b   1.000
_cell.length_c   1.000
_cell.angle_alpha   90.00
_cell.angle_beta   90.00
_cell.angle_gamma   90.00
#
_symmetry.space_group_name_H-M   'P 1'
#
loop_
_entity.id
_entity.type
_entity.pdbx_description
1 polymer ?
#
loop_
_entity_poly.entity_id
_entity_poly.type
_entity_poly.pdbx_seq_one_letter_code
_entity_poly.pdbx_strand_id
1 'polypeptide(L)'
;MQRWEWAGELSGLLDIEAVDLVDLQEASTDFRFVIVSTDQRIYCNDRTYCDTFDMIAYSMYQRLELERREIIEEVKKRGRIYG
;
A
#
# COMPACT_ATOMS: atom_id res chain seq x y z
N MET A 1 14.02 -9.05 9.76
CA MET A 1 14.70 -8.63 11.00
C MET A 1 15.08 -7.16 10.91
N GLN A 2 15.85 -6.76 9.90
CA GLN A 2 16.34 -5.39 9.69
C GLN A 2 15.26 -4.27 9.65
N ARG A 3 14.11 -4.48 9.00
CA ARG A 3 13.04 -3.45 8.89
C ARG A 3 12.43 -3.07 10.25
N TRP A 4 12.27 -4.05 11.15
CA TRP A 4 11.71 -3.82 12.48
C TRP A 4 12.68 -3.04 13.37
N GLU A 5 13.98 -3.31 13.24
CA GLU A 5 15.04 -2.56 13.93
C GLU A 5 15.05 -1.10 13.47
N TRP A 6 15.02 -0.84 12.16
CA TRP A 6 14.94 0.53 11.63
C TRP A 6 13.69 1.28 12.07
N ALA A 7 12.57 0.58 12.21
CA ALA A 7 11.34 1.18 12.70
C ALA A 7 11.51 1.66 14.16
N GLY A 8 12.14 0.85 15.00
CA GLY A 8 12.48 1.23 16.38
C GLY A 8 13.47 2.40 16.47
N GLU A 9 14.51 2.40 15.63
CA GLU A 9 15.47 3.51 15.56
C GLU A 9 14.80 4.82 15.14
N LEU A 10 13.92 4.79 14.13
CA LEU A 10 13.16 5.96 13.71
C LEU A 10 12.20 6.44 14.79
N SER A 11 11.56 5.53 15.52
CA SER A 11 10.68 5.86 16.65
C SER A 11 11.43 6.71 17.69
N GLY A 12 12.64 6.29 18.06
CA GLY A 12 13.50 7.02 19.00
C GLY A 12 14.02 8.35 18.44
N LEU A 13 14.33 8.43 17.14
CA LEU A 13 14.81 9.65 16.50
C LEU A 13 13.72 10.73 16.38
N LEU A 14 12.49 10.30 16.11
CA LEU A 14 11.33 11.18 15.88
C LEU A 14 10.58 11.53 17.17
N ASP A 15 10.93 10.90 18.31
CA ASP A 15 10.19 10.97 19.58
C ASP A 15 8.70 10.61 19.40
N ILE A 16 8.45 9.55 18.63
CA ILE A 16 7.12 9.00 18.36
C ILE A 16 7.05 7.61 19.01
N GLU A 17 5.88 7.27 19.56
CA GLU A 17 5.67 6.00 20.28
C GLU A 17 5.87 4.76 19.41
N ALA A 18 5.42 4.80 18.15
CA ALA A 18 5.59 3.72 17.21
C ALA A 18 5.67 4.24 15.77
N VAL A 19 6.58 3.66 15.00
CA VAL A 19 6.71 3.84 13.55
C VAL A 19 6.46 2.50 12.88
N ASP A 20 5.62 2.48 11.85
CA ASP A 20 5.47 1.32 10.97
C ASP A 20 6.23 1.57 9.67
N LEU A 21 7.10 0.63 9.30
CA LEU A 21 7.88 0.68 8.08
C LEU A 21 7.38 -0.39 7.11
N VAL A 22 6.84 0.06 5.98
CA VAL A 22 6.34 -0.83 4.93
C VAL A 22 7.26 -0.78 3.71
N ASP A 23 7.62 -1.96 3.22
CA ASP A 23 8.26 -2.09 1.91
C ASP A 23 7.19 -2.13 0.81
N LEU A 24 7.09 -1.04 0.06
CA LEU A 24 6.12 -0.91 -1.02
C LEU A 24 6.39 -1.87 -2.20
N GLN A 25 7.58 -2.48 -2.32
CA GLN A 25 7.85 -3.50 -3.33
C GLN A 25 7.27 -4.86 -2.98
N GLU A 26 7.03 -5.13 -1.68
CA GLU A 26 6.44 -6.36 -1.17
C GLU A 26 4.95 -6.19 -0.79
N ALA A 27 4.51 -4.95 -0.58
CA ALA A 27 3.14 -4.64 -0.19
C ALA A 27 2.08 -5.13 -1.21
N SER A 28 0.84 -5.33 -0.75
CA SER A 28 -0.27 -5.71 -1.63
C SER A 28 -0.66 -4.59 -2.61
N THR A 29 -1.30 -4.95 -3.73
CA THR A 29 -1.78 -3.98 -4.73
C THR A 29 -2.71 -2.92 -4.13
N ASP A 30 -3.63 -3.33 -3.25
CA ASP A 30 -4.54 -2.41 -2.57
C ASP A 30 -3.78 -1.42 -1.68
N PHE A 31 -2.78 -1.90 -0.92
CA PHE A 31 -2.01 -1.05 -0.02
C PHE A 31 -1.12 -0.07 -0.79
N ARG A 32 -0.44 -0.53 -1.84
CA ARG A 32 0.32 0.35 -2.74
C ARG A 32 -0.57 1.45 -3.32
N PHE A 33 -1.77 1.07 -3.79
CA PHE A 33 -2.73 2.02 -4.36
C PHE A 33 -3.15 3.09 -3.36
N VAL A 34 -3.48 2.72 -2.12
CA VAL A 34 -3.82 3.70 -1.08
C VAL A 34 -2.67 4.68 -0.87
N ILE A 35 -1.44 4.20 -0.66
CA ILE A 35 -0.28 5.07 -0.44
C ILE A 35 -0.04 6.01 -1.63
N VAL A 36 -0.02 5.51 -2.87
CA VAL A 36 0.23 6.38 -4.04
C VAL A 36 -0.92 7.35 -4.36
N SER A 37 -2.12 7.12 -3.83
CA SER A 37 -3.31 7.94 -4.10
C SER A 37 -3.65 8.94 -3.00
N THR A 38 -3.20 8.71 -1.77
CA THR A 38 -3.57 9.53 -0.62
C THR A 38 -2.40 10.29 0.01
N ASP A 39 -1.15 9.88 -0.21
CA ASP A 39 -0.02 10.42 0.54
C ASP A 39 0.86 11.46 -0.17
N GLN A 40 1.63 12.16 0.66
CA GLN A 40 2.65 13.11 0.26
C GLN A 40 4.02 12.42 0.17
N ARG A 41 4.60 12.35 -1.03
CA ARG A 41 5.97 11.86 -1.23
C ARG A 41 6.97 12.79 -0.55
N ILE A 42 7.63 12.31 0.51
CA ILE A 42 8.64 13.08 1.28
C ILE A 42 10.06 13.01 0.68
N TYR A 43 10.34 12.02 -0.17
CA TYR A 43 11.65 11.84 -0.81
C TYR A 43 11.52 11.20 -2.20
N CYS A 44 12.35 11.64 -3.14
CA CYS A 44 12.42 11.12 -4.51
C CYS A 44 13.82 11.36 -5.07
N ASN A 45 14.58 10.29 -5.32
CA ASN A 45 15.90 10.39 -5.95
C ASN A 45 15.81 10.26 -7.48
N ASP A 46 14.96 9.36 -7.97
CA ASP A 46 14.70 9.16 -9.40
C ASP A 46 13.20 9.35 -9.67
N ARG A 47 12.88 10.43 -10.36
CA ARG A 47 11.49 10.80 -10.65
C ARG A 47 10.83 9.82 -11.61
N THR A 48 11.55 9.36 -12.62
CA THR A 48 11.03 8.43 -13.63
C THR A 48 10.69 7.10 -12.98
N TYR A 49 11.56 6.61 -12.09
CA TYR A 49 11.29 5.40 -11.32
C TYR A 49 10.02 5.55 -10.47
N CYS A 50 9.92 6.62 -9.68
CA CYS A 50 8.78 6.84 -8.81
C CYS A 50 7.47 7.01 -9.57
N ASP A 51 7.46 7.77 -10.68
CA ASP A 51 6.25 7.98 -11.47
C ASP A 51 5.83 6.69 -12.21
N THR A 52 6.80 5.87 -12.63
CA THR A 52 6.52 4.54 -13.20
C THR A 52 5.93 3.60 -12.15
N PHE A 53 6.45 3.63 -10.92
CA PHE A 53 5.91 2.86 -9.81
C PHE A 53 4.44 3.23 -9.54
N ASP A 54 4.13 4.52 -9.46
CA ASP A 54 2.76 5.02 -9.26
C ASP A 54 1.85 4.51 -10.38
N MET A 55 2.24 4.71 -11.65
CA MET A 55 1.47 4.27 -12.81
C MET A 55 1.15 2.76 -12.75
N ILE A 56 2.14 1.94 -12.40
CA ILE A 56 1.95 0.49 -12.25
C ILE A 56 0.98 0.19 -11.11
N ALA A 57 1.11 0.84 -9.96
CA ALA A 57 0.20 0.65 -8.82
C ALA A 57 -1.25 0.97 -9.20
N TYR A 58 -1.49 2.09 -9.88
CA TYR A 58 -2.81 2.46 -10.41
C TYR A 58 -3.35 1.42 -11.40
N SER A 59 -2.52 0.97 -12.35
CA SER A 59 -2.94 -0.01 -13.36
C SER A 59 -3.27 -1.37 -12.74
N MET A 60 -2.46 -1.83 -11.78
CA MET A 60 -2.67 -3.10 -11.10
C MET A 60 -3.93 -3.08 -10.24
N TYR A 61 -4.19 -1.97 -9.55
CA TYR A 61 -5.40 -1.80 -8.74
C TYR A 61 -6.67 -1.83 -9.61
N GLN A 62 -6.69 -1.09 -10.72
CA GLN A 62 -7.82 -1.12 -11.65
C GLN A 62 -8.13 -2.54 -12.14
N ARG A 63 -7.09 -3.30 -12.48
CA ARG A 63 -7.25 -4.70 -12.90
C ARG A 63 -7.78 -5.59 -11.77
N LEU A 64 -7.23 -5.45 -10.56
CA LEU A 64 -7.66 -6.20 -9.38
C LEU A 64 -9.14 -5.93 -9.05
N GLU A 65 -9.59 -4.68 -9.17
CA GLU A 65 -10.99 -4.31 -8.91
C GLU A 65 -11.94 -4.91 -9.96
N LEU A 66 -11.51 -5.02 -11.23
CA LEU A 66 -12.27 -5.72 -12.26
C LEU A 66 -12.40 -7.21 -11.94
N GLU A 67 -11.30 -7.86 -11.55
CA GLU A 67 -11.27 -9.28 -11.18
C GLU A 67 -12.11 -9.56 -9.92
N ARG A 68 -12.14 -8.64 -8.96
CA ARG A 68 -12.91 -8.77 -7.71
C ARG A 68 -14.39 -8.43 -7.85
N ARG A 69 -14.80 -7.72 -8.90
CA ARG A 69 -16.19 -7.25 -9.07
C ARG A 69 -17.20 -8.38 -8.92
N GLU A 70 -16.95 -9.51 -9.57
CA GLU A 70 -17.87 -10.66 -9.52
C GLU A 70 -17.99 -11.25 -8.11
N ILE A 71 -16.86 -11.37 -7.41
CA ILE A 71 -16.78 -11.86 -6.02
C ILE A 71 -17.54 -10.91 -5.08
N ILE A 72 -17.31 -9.60 -5.20
CA ILE A 72 -17.97 -8.59 -4.37
C ILE A 72 -19.49 -8.61 -4.60
N GLU A 73 -19.94 -8.71 -5.86
CA GLU A 73 -21.36 -8.80 -6.18
C GLU A 73 -22.00 -10.08 -5.64
N GLU A 74 -21.29 -11.21 -5.67
CA GLU A 74 -21.76 -12.45 -5.05
C GLU A 74 -21.88 -12.33 -3.52
N VAL A 75 -20.87 -11.73 -2.87
CA VAL A 75 -20.87 -11.47 -1.43
C VAL A 75 -22.04 -10.56 -1.03
N LYS A 76 -22.29 -9.49 -1.79
CA LYS A 76 -23.45 -8.60 -1.57
C LYS A 76 -24.78 -9.34 -1.70
N LYS A 77 -24.93 -10.21 -2.71
CA LYS A 77 -26.14 -11.03 -2.91
C LYS A 77 -26.37 -12.03 -1.79
N ARG A 78 -25.31 -12.64 -1.25
CA ARG A 78 -25.39 -13.60 -0.14
C ARG A 78 -25.65 -12.94 1.22
N GLY A 79 -25.37 -11.64 1.36
CA GLY A 79 -25.73 -10.83 2.54
C GLY A 79 -25.01 -11.19 3.84
N ARG A 80 -24.06 -12.13 3.81
CA ARG A 80 -23.22 -12.50 4.96
C ARG A 80 -21.77 -12.63 4.52
N ILE A 81 -20.92 -11.81 5.12
CA ILE A 81 -19.46 -11.95 5.07
C ILE A 81 -19.08 -12.76 6.31
N TYR A 82 -18.47 -13.93 6.12
CA TYR A 82 -17.85 -14.65 7.22
C TYR A 82 -16.48 -14.01 7.44
N GLY A 83 -16.35 -13.29 8.57
CA GLY A 83 -15.08 -12.75 9.07
C GLY A 83 -14.40 -13.72 10.02
#